data_AF-A0A920SKX4-F1
#
_entry.id   AF-A0A920SKX4-F1
#
_cell.length_a   1.000
_cell.length_b   1.000
_cell.length_c   1.000
_cell.angle_alpha   90.00
_cell.angle_beta   90.00
_cell.angle_gamma   90.00
#
_symmetry.space_group_name_H-M   'P 1'
#
loop_
_entity.id
_entity.type
_entity.pdbx_description
1 polymer ?
#
loop_
_entity_poly.entity_id
_entity_poly.type
_entity_poly.pdbx_seq_one_letter_code
_entity_poly.pdbx_strand_id
1 'polypeptide(L)'
;MAWENLDDIISVEGIDVFFVAPGDFAASMGHIWDWQHREVQEKVDDAISRIVAAGHSAGTLATNETVERYAALGARFFFTVSQPWINAGGAGVYGSRRSWPAAQSVNGCFWIMSLDFSRKGTHL
;
A
#
# COMPACT_ATOMS: atom_id res chain seq x y z
N MET A 1 0.52 -1.51 -18.91
CA MET A 1 0.27 -1.76 -17.47
C MET A 1 -0.20 -0.46 -16.80
N ALA A 2 -0.90 -0.51 -15.65
CA ALA A 2 -1.37 0.71 -14.95
C ALA A 2 -0.25 1.72 -14.66
N TRP A 3 0.97 1.21 -14.42
CA TRP A 3 2.19 1.99 -14.27
C TRP A 3 2.54 2.89 -15.47
N GLU A 4 2.39 2.36 -16.70
CA GLU A 4 2.76 3.07 -17.94
C GLU A 4 1.83 4.25 -18.21
N ASN A 5 0.55 4.08 -17.87
CA ASN A 5 -0.50 5.08 -18.06
C ASN A 5 -0.78 5.88 -16.78
N LEU A 6 0.15 5.89 -15.82
CA LEU A 6 -0.10 6.47 -14.50
C LEU A 6 -0.38 7.98 -14.57
N ASP A 7 0.30 8.73 -15.45
CA ASP A 7 0.04 10.18 -15.58
C ASP A 7 -1.38 10.45 -16.10
N ASP A 8 -1.85 9.63 -17.05
CA ASP A 8 -3.22 9.73 -17.57
C ASP A 8 -4.23 9.43 -16.45
N ILE A 9 -3.96 8.42 -15.61
CA ILE A 9 -4.81 8.07 -14.46
C ILE A 9 -4.81 9.20 -13.41
N ILE A 10 -3.65 9.79 -13.13
CA ILE A 10 -3.50 10.91 -12.19
C ILE A 10 -4.26 12.15 -12.68
N SER A 11 -4.31 12.36 -14.01
CA SER A 11 -4.99 13.52 -14.60
C SER A 11 -6.52 13.51 -14.49
N VAL A 12 -7.12 12.39 -14.05
CA VAL A 12 -8.58 12.26 -13.94
C VAL A 12 -9.11 13.17 -12.83
N GLU A 13 -10.00 14.09 -13.20
CA GLU A 13 -10.62 15.03 -12.28
C GLU A 13 -11.48 14.32 -11.21
N GLY A 14 -11.39 14.81 -9.97
CA GLY A 14 -12.17 14.29 -8.84
C GLY A 14 -11.54 13.11 -8.09
N ILE A 15 -10.30 12.73 -8.41
CA ILE A 15 -9.55 11.72 -7.66
C ILE A 15 -8.51 12.37 -6.77
N ASP A 16 -8.70 12.30 -5.45
CA ASP A 16 -7.80 12.93 -4.48
C ASP A 16 -6.70 11.99 -3.96
N VAL A 17 -7.00 10.69 -3.89
CA VAL A 17 -6.15 9.66 -3.28
C VAL A 17 -5.93 8.51 -4.25
N PHE A 18 -4.67 8.15 -4.46
CA PHE A 18 -4.26 7.03 -5.31
C PHE A 18 -3.57 5.97 -4.48
N PHE A 19 -3.98 4.72 -4.65
CA PHE A 19 -3.45 3.59 -3.90
C PHE A 19 -2.60 2.68 -4.80
N VAL A 20 -1.34 2.49 -4.41
CA VAL A 20 -0.35 1.67 -5.12
C VAL A 20 -0.20 0.33 -4.39
N ALA A 21 -0.60 -0.77 -5.04
CA ALA A 21 -0.52 -2.12 -4.49
C ALA A 21 0.69 -2.88 -5.07
N PRO A 22 1.73 -3.20 -4.26
CA PRO A 22 2.90 -3.92 -4.76
C PRO A 22 2.58 -5.30 -5.36
N GLY A 23 1.59 -6.01 -4.80
CA GLY A 23 1.17 -7.32 -5.30
C GLY A 23 0.58 -7.27 -6.71
N ASP A 24 -0.23 -6.26 -7.01
CA ASP A 24 -0.85 -6.09 -8.34
C ASP A 24 0.20 -5.68 -9.38
N PHE A 25 1.17 -4.87 -8.97
CA PHE A 25 2.34 -4.53 -9.79
C PHE A 25 3.15 -5.79 -10.11
N ALA A 26 3.45 -6.61 -9.10
CA ALA A 26 4.17 -7.86 -9.26
C ALA A 26 3.45 -8.82 -10.21
N ALA A 27 2.15 -9.00 -10.03
CA ALA A 27 1.34 -9.85 -10.90
C ALA A 27 1.34 -9.35 -12.36
N SER A 28 1.19 -8.03 -12.56
CA SER A 28 1.19 -7.42 -13.90
C SER A 28 2.54 -7.53 -14.61
N MET A 29 3.65 -7.54 -13.85
CA MET A 29 5.01 -7.70 -14.36
C MET A 29 5.46 -9.17 -14.46
N GLY A 30 4.60 -10.14 -14.15
CA GLY A 30 4.94 -11.57 -14.20
C GLY A 30 5.69 -12.10 -12.97
N HIS A 31 5.89 -11.28 -11.94
CA HIS A 31 6.47 -11.64 -10.65
C HIS A 31 5.39 -12.09 -9.65
N ILE A 32 4.50 -12.98 -10.06
CA ILE A 32 3.41 -13.46 -9.21
C ILE A 32 4.01 -14.08 -7.94
N TRP A 33 3.52 -13.68 -6.77
CA TRP A 33 4.01 -14.05 -5.43
C TRP A 33 5.36 -13.45 -5.01
N ASP A 34 6.04 -12.71 -5.88
CA ASP A 34 7.31 -12.03 -5.59
C ASP A 34 7.18 -10.51 -5.74
N TRP A 35 6.42 -9.91 -4.83
CA TRP A 35 6.26 -8.46 -4.76
C TRP A 35 7.49 -7.75 -4.19
N GLN A 36 8.46 -8.48 -3.65
CA GLN A 36 9.75 -7.94 -3.20
C GLN A 36 10.79 -7.87 -4.32
N HIS A 37 10.46 -8.37 -5.52
CA HIS A 37 11.32 -8.26 -6.68
C HIS A 37 11.74 -6.80 -6.91
N ARG A 38 13.03 -6.58 -7.18
CA ARG A 38 13.63 -5.24 -7.25
C ARG A 38 12.89 -4.33 -8.22
N GLU A 39 12.55 -4.83 -9.40
CA GLU A 39 11.82 -4.06 -10.41
C GLU A 39 10.42 -3.65 -9.90
N VAL A 40 9.74 -4.52 -9.16
CA VAL A 40 8.43 -4.21 -8.57
C VAL A 40 8.57 -3.06 -7.57
N GLN A 41 9.58 -3.14 -6.70
CA GLN A 41 9.85 -2.11 -5.70
C GLN A 41 10.19 -0.77 -6.34
N GLU A 42 11.04 -0.76 -7.36
CA GLU A 42 11.39 0.45 -8.12
C GLU A 42 10.15 1.11 -8.74
N LYS A 43 9.22 0.32 -9.29
CA LYS A 43 7.97 0.83 -9.87
C LYS A 43 6.97 1.34 -8.84
N VAL A 44 6.93 0.72 -7.65
CA VAL A 44 6.11 1.21 -6.53
C VAL A 44 6.62 2.56 -6.03
N ASP A 45 7.93 2.68 -5.84
CA ASP A 45 8.55 3.93 -5.36
C ASP A 45 8.36 5.08 -6.37
N ASP A 46 8.51 4.79 -7.67
CA ASP A 46 8.28 5.74 -8.75
C ASP A 46 6.79 6.15 -8.85
N ALA A 47 5.85 5.23 -8.60
CA ALA A 47 4.42 5.54 -8.55
C ALA A 47 4.05 6.48 -7.42
N ILE A 48 4.52 6.18 -6.21
CA ILE A 48 4.31 7.04 -5.05
C ILE A 48 4.86 8.43 -5.35
N SER A 49 6.07 8.51 -5.90
CA SER A 49 6.73 9.78 -6.22
C SER A 49 5.97 10.61 -7.25
N ARG A 50 5.47 10.00 -8.34
CA ARG A 50 4.68 10.69 -9.38
C ARG A 50 3.34 11.19 -8.85
N ILE A 51 2.62 10.38 -8.08
CA ILE A 51 1.35 10.76 -7.45
C ILE A 51 1.56 11.98 -6.54
N VAL A 52 2.59 11.94 -5.69
CA VAL A 52 2.92 13.04 -4.77
C VAL A 52 3.35 14.29 -5.54
N ALA A 53 4.17 14.15 -6.59
CA ALA A 53 4.61 15.26 -7.43
C ALA A 53 3.44 15.96 -8.15
N ALA A 54 2.39 15.21 -8.50
CA ALA A 54 1.16 15.76 -9.06
C ALA A 54 0.24 16.44 -8.02
N GLY A 55 0.63 16.45 -6.74
CA GLY A 55 -0.13 17.09 -5.66
C GLY A 55 -1.22 16.22 -5.04
N HIS A 56 -1.31 14.93 -5.42
CA HIS A 56 -2.28 14.00 -4.87
C HIS A 56 -1.74 13.21 -3.69
N SER A 57 -2.64 12.64 -2.88
CA SER A 57 -2.24 11.78 -1.77
C SER A 57 -1.96 10.36 -2.23
N ALA A 58 -0.74 9.89 -2.04
CA ALA A 58 -0.38 8.49 -2.30
C ALA A 58 -0.66 7.60 -1.08
N GLY A 59 -1.15 6.40 -1.35
CA GLY A 59 -1.28 5.32 -0.37
C GLY A 59 -0.73 4.00 -0.85
N THR A 60 -0.39 3.12 0.08
CA THR A 60 0.15 1.78 -0.25
C THR A 60 0.00 0.79 0.92
N LEU A 61 0.27 -0.49 0.64
CA LEU A 61 0.46 -1.48 1.69
C LEU A 61 1.84 -1.31 2.31
N ALA A 62 1.87 -1.09 3.62
CA ALA A 62 3.10 -0.94 4.38
C ALA A 62 3.22 -1.99 5.49
N THR A 63 4.45 -2.41 5.70
CA THR A 63 4.92 -3.20 6.83
C THR A 63 5.83 -2.34 7.71
N ASN A 64 6.26 -2.87 8.86
CA ASN A 64 7.20 -2.17 9.73
C ASN A 64 8.52 -1.82 9.03
N GLU A 65 8.93 -2.65 8.07
CA GLU A 65 10.18 -2.49 7.33
C GLU A 65 10.07 -1.47 6.18
N THR A 66 8.86 -1.17 5.71
CA THR A 66 8.64 -0.37 4.49
C THR A 66 7.99 0.98 4.76
N VAL A 67 7.30 1.15 5.89
CA VAL A 67 6.57 2.37 6.22
C VAL A 67 7.45 3.62 6.23
N GLU A 68 8.67 3.55 6.77
CA GLU A 68 9.58 4.69 6.83
C GLU A 68 9.99 5.16 5.43
N ARG A 69 10.34 4.21 4.55
CA ARG A 69 10.70 4.50 3.16
C ARG A 69 9.55 5.17 2.42
N TYR A 70 8.35 4.59 2.48
CA TYR A 70 7.20 5.15 1.78
C TYR A 70 6.76 6.50 2.35
N ALA A 71 6.86 6.70 3.66
CA ALA A 71 6.59 8.00 4.28
C ALA A 71 7.58 9.08 3.80
N ALA A 72 8.87 8.72 3.63
CA ALA A 72 9.89 9.60 3.09
C ALA A 72 9.63 9.98 1.61
N LEU A 73 9.04 9.08 0.82
CA LEU A 73 8.58 9.37 -0.54
C LEU A 73 7.30 10.25 -0.59
N GLY A 74 6.67 10.50 0.56
CA GLY A 74 5.50 11.37 0.66
C GLY A 74 4.16 10.65 0.79
N ALA A 75 4.13 9.31 0.85
CA ALA A 75 2.88 8.58 1.08
C ALA A 75 2.26 8.95 2.45
N ARG A 76 0.93 9.08 2.49
CA ARG A 76 0.18 9.48 3.70
C ARG A 76 -0.98 8.53 4.04
N PHE A 77 -1.30 7.58 3.16
CA PHE A 77 -2.37 6.62 3.41
C PHE A 77 -1.82 5.19 3.44
N PHE A 78 -1.73 4.58 4.62
CA PHE A 78 -1.11 3.26 4.79
C PHE A 78 -2.14 2.21 5.14
N PHE A 79 -2.15 1.12 4.39
CA PHE A 79 -2.85 -0.11 4.77
C PHE A 79 -1.83 -1.09 5.37
N THR A 80 -2.15 -1.67 6.51
CA THR A 80 -1.33 -2.72 7.13
C THR A 80 -2.20 -3.76 7.80
N VAL A 81 -1.65 -4.97 7.95
CA VAL A 81 -2.30 -6.04 8.71
C VAL A 81 -1.90 -5.93 10.17
N SER A 82 -2.85 -6.03 11.10
CA SER A 82 -2.58 -5.93 12.54
C SER A 82 -1.92 -7.19 13.12
N GLN A 83 -2.00 -8.33 12.42
CA GLN A 83 -1.52 -9.62 12.91
C GLN A 83 -0.05 -9.64 13.36
N PRO A 84 0.92 -9.06 12.61
CA PRO A 84 2.31 -9.02 13.05
C PRO A 84 2.50 -8.26 14.36
N TRP A 85 1.73 -7.19 14.60
CA TRP A 85 1.80 -6.41 15.83
C TRP A 85 1.20 -7.15 17.02
N ILE A 86 0.07 -7.84 16.79
CA ILE A 86 -0.53 -8.73 17.80
C ILE A 86 0.46 -9.84 18.17
N ASN A 87 1.13 -10.43 17.19
CA ASN A 87 2.13 -11.47 17.44
C ASN A 87 3.34 -10.93 18.22
N ALA A 88 3.84 -9.75 17.85
CA ALA A 88 4.96 -9.10 18.53
C ALA A 88 4.62 -8.73 19.99
N GLY A 89 3.46 -8.10 20.22
CA GLY A 89 2.98 -7.79 21.57
C GLY A 89 2.67 -9.04 22.38
N GLY A 90 2.08 -10.05 21.74
CA GLY A 90 1.83 -11.36 22.32
C GLY A 90 3.12 -12.06 22.75
N ALA A 91 4.19 -12.03 21.95
CA ALA A 91 5.49 -12.57 22.34
C ALA A 91 6.06 -11.89 23.59
N GLY A 92 5.85 -10.57 23.74
CA GLY A 92 6.24 -9.82 24.93
C GLY A 92 5.48 -10.22 26.21
N VAL A 93 4.23 -10.69 26.08
CA VAL A 93 3.37 -11.12 27.21
C VAL A 93 3.47 -12.62 27.49
N TYR A 94 3.50 -13.44 26.43
CA TYR A 94 3.46 -14.91 26.46
C TYR A 94 4.84 -15.55 26.33
N GLY A 95 5.93 -14.79 26.20
CA GLY A 95 7.31 -15.29 26.13
C GLY A 95 7.75 -16.19 27.30
N SER A 96 6.91 -16.34 28.35
CA SER A 96 7.10 -17.26 29.47
C SER A 96 6.21 -18.52 29.45
N ARG A 97 5.18 -18.62 28.59
CA ARG A 97 4.22 -19.75 28.61
C ARG A 97 3.74 -20.19 27.22
N ARG A 98 4.43 -21.24 26.74
CA ARG A 98 4.04 -22.29 25.78
C ARG A 98 3.72 -21.88 24.34
N SER A 99 4.36 -22.61 23.41
CA SER A 99 4.28 -22.50 21.95
C SER A 99 2.86 -22.54 21.40
N TRP A 100 2.49 -21.54 20.60
CA TRP A 100 1.29 -21.52 19.78
C TRP A 100 1.61 -22.03 18.36
N PRO A 101 0.74 -22.83 17.71
CA PRO A 101 0.98 -23.26 16.34
C PRO A 101 0.88 -22.05 15.39
N ALA A 102 1.80 -21.95 14.44
CA ALA A 102 1.87 -20.85 13.49
C ALA A 102 0.55 -20.68 12.71
N ALA A 103 -0.07 -19.52 12.84
CA ALA A 103 -1.19 -19.11 11.99
C ALA A 103 -0.65 -18.83 10.58
N GLN A 104 -1.13 -19.58 9.60
CA GLN A 104 -0.81 -19.36 8.19
C GLN A 104 -1.53 -18.10 7.70
N SER A 105 -0.79 -17.13 7.18
CA SER A 105 -1.35 -15.93 6.54
C SER A 105 -1.90 -16.28 5.17
N VAL A 106 -3.18 -16.01 4.95
CA VAL A 106 -3.75 -15.89 3.60
C VAL A 106 -3.44 -14.48 3.08
N ASN A 107 -2.45 -14.36 2.20
CA ASN A 107 -2.13 -13.12 1.49
C ASN A 107 -2.82 -13.14 0.12
N GLY A 108 -3.84 -12.30 -0.03
CA GLY A 108 -4.54 -12.10 -1.29
C GLY A 108 -5.67 -11.09 -1.12
N CYS A 109 -5.35 -9.79 -1.18
CA CYS A 109 -6.33 -8.74 -1.36
C CYS A 109 -5.95 -7.92 -2.59
N PHE A 110 -6.80 -8.01 -3.61
CA PHE A 110 -6.77 -7.34 -4.90
C PHE A 110 -7.75 -6.18 -4.86
N TRP A 111 -7.32 -4.91 -4.83
CA TRP A 111 -8.17 -3.73 -4.99
C TRP A 111 -7.34 -2.48 -5.34
N ILE A 112 -7.56 -1.89 -6.52
CA ILE A 112 -7.33 -0.46 -6.74
C ILE A 112 -8.63 0.24 -6.33
N MET A 113 -8.62 0.94 -5.21
CA MET A 113 -9.77 1.69 -4.71
C MET A 113 -9.50 3.18 -4.90
N SER A 114 -10.30 3.84 -5.75
CA SER A 114 -10.38 5.30 -5.79
C SER A 114 -11.40 5.71 -4.72
N LEU A 115 -10.96 6.53 -3.76
CA LEU A 115 -11.84 7.10 -2.73
C LEU A 115 -12.10 8.56 -3.10
N ASP A 116 -13.28 8.84 -3.64
CA ASP A 116 -13.80 10.18 -3.89
C ASP A 116 -14.34 10.77 -2.57
N PHE A 117 -13.71 11.84 -2.08
CA PHE A 117 -14.15 12.60 -0.90
C PHE A 117 -14.78 13.95 -1.30
N SER A 118 -15.57 13.99 -2.39
CA SER A 118 -16.28 15.20 -2.80
C SER A 118 -17.18 15.74 -1.67
N ARG A 119 -16.71 16.82 -1.01
CA ARG A 119 -17.55 17.70 -0.19
C ARG A 119 -18.53 18.43 -1.10
N LYS A 120 -19.71 17.84 -1.34
CA LYS A 120 -20.87 18.60 -1.81
C LYS A 120 -21.89 18.71 -0.68
N GLY A 121 -21.92 19.92 -0.11
CA GLY A 121 -22.90 20.37 0.86
C GLY A 121 -22.98 21.90 0.83
N THR A 122 -23.58 22.42 -0.23
CA THR A 122 -24.11 23.77 -0.36
C THR A 122 -25.13 24.07 0.73
N HIS A 123 -25.01 25.22 1.40
CA HIS A 123 -26.17 26.00 1.84
C HIS A 123 -25.87 27.49 1.66
N LEU A 124 -26.94 28.16 1.22
CA LEU A 124 -27.14 29.57 0.87
C LEU A 124 -26.49 30.57 1.85
#